data_AF-A0A357R2Y9-F1
#
_entry.id   AF-A0A357R2Y9-F1
#
_cell.length_a   1.000
_cell.length_b   1.000
_cell.length_c   1.000
_cell.angle_alpha   90.00
_cell.angle_beta   90.00
_cell.angle_gamma   90.00
#
_symmetry.space_group_name_H-M   'P 1'
#
loop_
_entity.id
_entity.type
_entity.pdbx_description
1 polymer ?
#
loop_
_entity_poly.entity_id
_entity_poly.type
_entity_poly.pdbx_seq_one_letter_code
_entity_poly.pdbx_strand_id
1 'polypeptide(L)'
;GRDYKRDLGAILSYIKEARPVLIGVDGGADAILDYGLKLDIILGDMDSVSDRALLSKCERVVHAYTDGRVPGKQRVEELGVKYTVFAAPGTSEDVALLLAAGKGADLVVAVGTHS
;
A
#
# COMPACT_ATOMS: atom_id res chain seq x y z
N GLY A 1 5.45 -7.74 7.83
CA GLY A 1 6.08 -8.21 9.08
C GLY A 1 5.09 -8.92 9.98
N ARG A 2 5.52 -9.86 10.83
CA ARG A 2 4.61 -10.75 11.58
C ARG A 2 3.67 -10.05 12.58
N ASP A 3 4.04 -8.86 13.07
CA ASP A 3 3.29 -8.11 14.09
C ASP A 3 2.54 -6.87 13.57
N TYR A 4 2.35 -6.73 12.26
CA TYR A 4 1.78 -5.51 11.64
C TYR A 4 0.44 -5.07 12.24
N LYS A 5 -0.42 -6.02 12.65
CA LYS A 5 -1.71 -5.72 13.28
C LYS A 5 -1.51 -5.05 14.64
N ARG A 6 -0.57 -5.55 15.45
CA ARG A 6 -0.27 -4.97 16.77
C ARG A 6 0.31 -3.58 16.64
N ASP A 7 1.25 -3.38 15.72
CA ASP A 7 1.87 -2.09 15.46
C ASP A 7 0.84 -1.07 14.97
N LEU A 8 -0.04 -1.48 14.04
CA LEU A 8 -1.13 -0.63 13.55
C LEU A 8 -2.09 -0.24 14.68
N GLY A 9 -2.41 -1.18 15.57
CA GLY A 9 -3.19 -0.92 16.78
C GLY A 9 -2.56 0.12 17.71
N ALA A 10 -1.24 0.08 17.88
CA ALA A 10 -0.51 0.98 18.77
C ALA A 10 -0.55 2.44 18.30
N ILE A 11 -0.68 2.68 16.99
CA ILE A 11 -0.66 4.03 16.41
C ILE A 11 -2.06 4.56 16.03
N LEU A 12 -3.14 3.86 16.39
CA LEU A 12 -4.51 4.26 16.01
C LEU A 12 -4.85 5.69 16.46
N SER A 13 -4.43 6.10 17.66
CA SER A 13 -4.69 7.46 18.16
C SER A 13 -3.99 8.50 17.29
N TYR A 14 -2.74 8.24 16.90
CA TYR A 14 -1.99 9.10 15.99
C TYR A 14 -2.67 9.20 14.62
N ILE A 15 -3.11 8.08 14.04
CA ILE A 15 -3.83 8.09 12.74
C ILE A 15 -5.11 8.94 12.81
N LYS A 16 -5.87 8.83 13.91
CA LYS A 16 -7.11 9.60 14.10
C LYS A 16 -6.87 11.09 14.24
N GLU A 17 -5.82 11.48 14.95
CA GLU A 17 -5.48 12.89 15.20
C GLU A 17 -4.80 13.54 14.00
N ALA A 18 -3.74 12.92 13.49
CA ALA A 18 -2.94 13.45 12.39
C ALA A 18 -3.63 13.31 11.03
N ARG A 19 -4.54 12.35 10.88
CA ARG A 19 -5.22 11.99 9.62
C ARG A 19 -4.23 11.89 8.43
N PRO A 20 -3.18 11.06 8.55
CA PRO A 20 -2.19 10.91 7.49
C PRO A 20 -2.79 10.21 6.27
N VAL A 21 -2.11 10.32 5.13
CA VAL A 21 -2.37 9.47 3.97
C VAL A 21 -1.96 8.03 4.32
N LEU A 22 -2.88 7.08 4.17
CA LEU A 22 -2.60 5.67 4.44
C LEU A 22 -2.28 4.91 3.15
N ILE A 23 -1.03 4.45 3.05
CA ILE A 23 -0.52 3.62 1.95
C ILE A 23 -0.49 2.16 2.42
N GLY A 24 -1.32 1.32 1.82
CA GLY A 24 -1.29 -0.13 2.00
C GLY A 24 -0.30 -0.75 1.03
N VAL A 25 0.79 -1.30 1.55
CA VAL A 25 1.78 -2.00 0.73
C VAL A 25 1.45 -3.49 0.67
N ASP A 26 1.27 -4.04 -0.52
CA ASP A 26 0.83 -5.42 -0.75
C ASP A 26 -0.38 -5.78 0.15
N GLY A 27 -0.33 -6.91 0.87
CA GLY A 27 -1.38 -7.32 1.83
C GLY A 27 -1.60 -6.37 3.01
N GLY A 28 -0.74 -5.37 3.22
CA GLY A 28 -0.96 -4.29 4.19
C GLY A 28 -2.20 -3.43 3.89
N ALA A 29 -2.65 -3.41 2.64
CA ALA A 29 -3.92 -2.80 2.25
C ALA A 29 -5.12 -3.40 3.00
N ASP A 30 -5.14 -4.72 3.17
CA ASP A 30 -6.18 -5.42 3.91
C ASP A 30 -6.14 -5.11 5.41
N ALA A 31 -4.95 -4.94 5.96
CA ALA A 31 -4.77 -4.55 7.36
C ALA A 31 -5.45 -3.21 7.66
N ILE A 32 -5.25 -2.21 6.81
CA ILE A 32 -5.87 -0.89 6.97
C ILE A 32 -7.40 -1.01 7.02
N LEU A 33 -7.98 -1.79 6.11
CA LEU A 33 -9.43 -2.00 6.05
C LEU A 33 -9.95 -2.81 7.25
N ASP A 34 -9.22 -3.82 7.72
CA ASP A 34 -9.58 -4.62 8.90
C ASP A 34 -9.68 -3.76 10.17
N TYR A 35 -8.91 -2.67 10.25
CA TYR A 35 -8.97 -1.71 11.35
C TYR A 35 -10.03 -0.61 11.14
N GLY A 36 -10.86 -0.71 10.10
CA GLY A 36 -11.90 0.27 9.79
C GLY A 36 -11.36 1.63 9.33
N LEU A 37 -10.09 1.67 8.90
CA LEU A 37 -9.44 2.88 8.42
C LEU A 37 -9.70 3.06 6.92
N LYS A 38 -9.65 4.31 6.46
CA LYS A 38 -9.75 4.64 5.04
C LYS A 38 -8.42 4.34 4.35
N LEU A 39 -8.44 3.41 3.41
CA LEU A 39 -7.30 3.14 2.53
C LEU A 39 -7.22 4.22 1.44
N ASP A 40 -6.11 4.95 1.36
CA ASP A 40 -5.93 6.02 0.37
C ASP A 40 -5.19 5.53 -0.87
N ILE A 41 -4.15 4.73 -0.69
CA ILE A 41 -3.31 4.20 -1.77
C ILE A 41 -3.02 2.72 -1.51
N ILE A 42 -3.11 1.89 -2.55
CA ILE A 42 -2.52 0.55 -2.59
C ILE A 42 -1.25 0.63 -3.44
N LEU A 43 -0.14 0.10 -2.95
CA LEU A 43 1.11 0.04 -3.71
C LEU A 43 1.73 -1.36 -3.62
N GLY A 44 2.12 -1.92 -4.77
CA GLY A 44 2.89 -3.16 -4.80
C GLY A 44 2.36 -4.22 -5.76
N ASP A 45 2.46 -5.49 -5.36
CA ASP A 45 1.97 -6.66 -6.06
C ASP A 45 0.48 -6.89 -5.77
N MET A 46 -0.35 -6.67 -6.79
CA MET A 46 -1.80 -6.77 -6.64
C MET A 46 -2.29 -8.21 -6.42
N ASP A 47 -1.48 -9.23 -6.72
CA ASP A 47 -1.80 -10.63 -6.42
C ASP A 47 -1.79 -10.91 -4.90
N SER A 48 -1.10 -10.08 -4.12
CA SER A 48 -1.05 -10.17 -2.66
C SER A 48 -2.18 -9.39 -1.96
N VAL A 49 -3.06 -8.75 -2.72
CA VAL A 49 -4.12 -7.86 -2.23
C VAL A 49 -5.50 -8.47 -2.45
N SER A 50 -6.37 -8.44 -1.44
CA SER A 50 -7.73 -8.96 -1.59
C SER A 50 -8.58 -8.14 -2.56
N ASP A 51 -9.60 -8.77 -3.16
CA ASP A 51 -10.58 -8.07 -4.01
C ASP A 51 -11.30 -6.96 -3.25
N ARG A 52 -11.53 -7.14 -1.94
CA ARG A 52 -12.13 -6.12 -1.07
C ARG A 52 -11.29 -4.84 -1.07
N ALA A 53 -9.97 -4.97 -0.93
CA ALA A 53 -9.05 -3.84 -1.02
C ALA A 53 -8.94 -3.31 -2.45
N LEU A 54 -8.78 -4.19 -3.44
CA LEU A 54 -8.71 -3.82 -4.85
C LEU A 54 -9.99 -3.21 -5.40
N LEU A 55 -11.15 -3.33 -4.76
CA LEU A 55 -12.40 -2.64 -5.16
C LEU A 55 -12.70 -1.40 -4.31
N SER A 56 -11.87 -1.09 -3.32
CA SER A 56 -12.05 0.06 -2.44
C SER A 56 -11.84 1.40 -3.16
N LYS A 57 -12.34 2.50 -2.60
CA LYS A 57 -12.16 3.85 -3.18
C LYS A 57 -10.78 4.43 -2.83
N CYS A 58 -9.74 3.83 -3.39
CA CYS A 58 -8.34 4.22 -3.24
C CYS A 58 -7.63 4.36 -4.59
N GLU A 59 -6.46 4.99 -4.59
CA GLU A 59 -5.51 4.94 -5.71
C GLU A 59 -4.83 3.56 -5.74
N ARG A 60 -4.50 3.03 -6.93
CA ARG A 60 -3.78 1.77 -7.10
C ARG A 60 -2.52 2.02 -7.90
N VAL A 61 -1.38 1.76 -7.29
CA VAL A 61 -0.06 1.92 -7.88
C VAL A 61 0.57 0.54 -7.98
N VAL A 62 0.53 -0.05 -9.17
CA VAL A 62 1.13 -1.36 -9.43
C VAL A 62 2.64 -1.17 -9.54
N HIS A 63 3.38 -1.84 -8.66
CA HIS A 63 4.83 -1.80 -8.70
C HIS A 63 5.32 -2.63 -9.89
N ALA A 64 6.11 -2.01 -10.76
CA ALA A 64 6.81 -2.70 -11.84
C ALA A 64 8.30 -2.85 -11.52
N TYR A 65 8.84 -4.04 -11.75
CA TYR A 65 10.26 -4.29 -11.63
C TYR A 65 11.03 -3.70 -12.81
N THR A 66 12.33 -3.46 -12.62
CA THR A 66 13.22 -2.88 -13.63
C THR A 66 13.38 -3.74 -14.90
N ASP A 67 13.00 -5.01 -14.84
CA ASP A 67 12.97 -5.94 -15.98
C ASP A 67 11.65 -5.89 -16.77
N GLY A 68 10.72 -5.01 -16.40
CA GLY A 68 9.43 -4.81 -17.07
C GLY A 68 8.32 -5.74 -16.57
N ARG A 69 8.57 -6.62 -15.60
CA ARG A 69 7.50 -7.40 -14.96
C ARG A 69 6.61 -6.49 -14.12
N VAL A 70 5.30 -6.73 -14.21
CA VAL A 70 4.27 -5.98 -13.47
C VAL A 70 3.33 -6.97 -12.77
N PRO A 71 3.68 -7.45 -11.56
CA PRO A 71 2.88 -8.41 -10.79
C PRO A 71 1.45 -7.92 -10.54
N GLY A 72 0.47 -8.83 -10.60
CA GLY A 72 -0.94 -8.50 -10.42
C GLY A 72 -1.55 -7.56 -11.45
N LYS A 73 -0.86 -7.21 -12.55
CA LYS A 73 -1.43 -6.39 -13.64
C LYS A 73 -2.68 -7.03 -14.26
N GLN A 74 -2.61 -8.32 -14.59
CA GLN A 74 -3.74 -9.04 -15.17
C GLN A 74 -4.94 -9.03 -14.22
N ARG A 75 -4.69 -9.23 -12.92
CA ARG A 75 -5.72 -9.21 -11.87
C ARG A 75 -6.47 -7.87 -11.80
N VAL A 76 -5.77 -6.73 -11.85
CA VAL A 76 -6.44 -5.42 -11.84
C VAL A 76 -7.16 -5.11 -13.16
N GLU A 77 -6.67 -5.62 -14.29
CA GLU A 77 -7.36 -5.51 -15.58
C GLU A 77 -8.65 -6.34 -15.62
N GLU A 78 -8.64 -7.57 -15.10
CA GLU A 78 -9.81 -8.44 -14.98
C GLU A 78 -10.87 -7.87 -14.03
N LEU A 79 -10.45 -7.25 -12.93
CA LEU A 79 -11.36 -6.56 -12.00
C LEU A 79 -11.89 -5.22 -12.55
N GLY A 80 -11.36 -4.74 -13.69
CA GLY A 80 -11.79 -3.50 -14.32
C GLY A 80 -11.50 -2.24 -13.49
N VAL A 81 -10.50 -2.30 -12.61
CA VAL A 81 -10.15 -1.18 -11.74
C VAL A 81 -9.05 -0.32 -12.35
N LYS A 82 -9.12 1.00 -12.10
CA LYS A 82 -8.09 1.93 -12.56
C LYS A 82 -6.82 1.76 -11.74
N TYR A 83 -5.69 1.79 -12.41
CA TYR A 83 -4.37 1.69 -11.81
C TYR A 83 -3.33 2.50 -12.57
N THR A 84 -2.26 2.85 -11.89
CA THR A 84 -1.04 3.44 -12.47
C THR A 84 0.11 2.47 -12.26
N VAL A 85 1.04 2.37 -13.21
CA VAL A 85 2.26 1.58 -13.05
C VAL A 85 3.38 2.48 -12.55
N PHE A 86 4.09 2.05 -11.49
CA PHE A 86 5.29 2.72 -11.01
C PHE A 86 6.48 1.77 -11.06
N ALA A 87 7.40 2.04 -11.99
CA ALA A 87 8.61 1.23 -12.17
C ALA A 87 9.76 1.78 -11.32
N ALA A 88 10.27 0.98 -10.39
CA ALA A 88 11.38 1.35 -9.52
C ALA A 88 12.14 0.09 -9.05
N PRO A 89 13.43 0.20 -8.67
CA PRO A 89 14.14 -0.89 -8.00
C PRO A 89 13.72 -1.00 -6.53
N GLY A 90 13.91 -2.17 -5.93
CA GLY A 90 13.64 -2.44 -4.50
C GLY A 90 12.42 -3.31 -4.27
N THR A 91 12.01 -3.45 -3.01
CA THR A 91 10.74 -4.10 -2.65
C THR A 91 9.56 -3.14 -2.80
N SER A 92 8.32 -3.63 -2.71
CA SER A 92 7.13 -2.76 -2.70
C SER A 92 7.19 -1.72 -1.57
N GLU A 93 7.78 -2.06 -0.42
CA GLU A 93 7.99 -1.13 0.70
C GLU A 93 8.97 -0.01 0.34
N ASP A 94 10.10 -0.33 -0.31
CA ASP A 94 11.06 0.68 -0.76
C ASP A 94 10.39 1.67 -1.73
N VAL A 95 9.59 1.15 -2.66
CA VAL A 95 8.86 1.96 -3.64
C VAL A 95 7.77 2.82 -2.99
N ALA A 96 7.14 2.35 -1.92
CA ALA A 96 6.23 3.16 -1.12
C ALA A 96 6.94 4.34 -0.45
N LEU A 97 8.13 4.12 0.09
CA LEU A 97 8.96 5.18 0.67
C LEU A 97 9.39 6.19 -0.39
N LEU A 98 9.80 5.72 -1.58
CA LEU A 98 10.13 6.58 -2.72
C LEU A 98 8.93 7.42 -3.17
N LEU A 99 7.73 6.82 -3.24
CA LEU A 99 6.50 7.55 -3.58
C LEU A 99 6.21 8.64 -2.54
N ALA A 100 6.25 8.30 -1.24
CA ALA A 100 5.98 9.24 -0.17
C ALA A 100 6.98 10.41 -0.17
N ALA A 101 8.28 10.12 -0.27
CA ALA A 101 9.32 11.13 -0.35
C ALA A 101 9.18 12.01 -1.61
N GLY A 102 8.94 11.40 -2.77
CA GLY A 102 8.75 12.11 -4.04
C GLY A 102 7.50 12.99 -4.07
N LYS A 103 6.53 12.74 -3.20
CA LYS A 103 5.33 13.58 -3.00
C LYS A 103 5.47 14.59 -1.86
N GLY A 104 6.65 14.70 -1.25
CA GLY A 104 6.94 15.71 -0.23
C GLY A 104 6.36 15.38 1.15
N ALA A 105 6.29 14.09 1.52
CA ALA A 105 5.92 13.72 2.88
C ALA A 105 6.97 14.22 3.88
N ASP A 106 6.55 15.05 4.84
CA ASP A 106 7.43 15.58 5.90
C ASP A 106 7.77 14.54 6.98
N LEU A 107 6.87 13.56 7.20
CA LEU A 107 7.03 12.48 8.16
C LEU A 107 6.46 11.19 7.57
N VAL A 108 7.26 10.13 7.60
CA VAL A 108 6.85 8.78 7.21
C VAL A 108 6.90 7.87 8.44
N VAL A 109 5.77 7.23 8.75
CA VAL A 109 5.66 6.26 9.82
C VAL A 109 5.52 4.87 9.20
N ALA A 110 6.57 4.07 9.30
CA ALA A 110 6.60 2.69 8.82
C ALA A 110 6.02 1.74 9.88
N VAL A 111 5.12 0.85 9.46
CA VAL A 111 4.40 -0.09 10.34
C VAL A 111 4.51 -1.48 9.75
N GLY A 112 4.89 -2.48 10.54
CA GLY A 112 5.00 -3.86 10.06
C GLY A 112 6.19 -4.13 9.12
N THR A 113 7.18 -3.25 9.05
CA THR A 113 8.41 -3.39 8.24
C THR A 113 9.48 -4.32 8.86
N HIS A 114 9.14 -5.06 9.92
CA HIS A 114 10.04 -5.99 10.60
C HIS A 114 9.76 -7.45 10.18
N SER A 115 10.81 -8.17 9.80
CA SER A 115 10.85 -9.59 9.42
C SER A 115 10.48 -10.57 10.56
#